data_AF-A0AAF0EG07-F1
#
_entry.id   AF-A0AAF0EG07-F1
#
_cell.length_a   1.000
_cell.length_b   1.000
_cell.length_c   1.000
_cell.angle_alpha   90.00
_cell.angle_beta   90.00
_cell.angle_gamma   90.00
#
_symmetry.space_group_name_H-M   'P 1'
#
loop_
_entity.id
_entity.type
_entity.pdbx_description
1 polymer ?
#
loop_
_entity_poly.entity_id
_entity_poly.type
_entity_poly.pdbx_seq_one_letter_code
_entity_poly.pdbx_strand_id
1 'polypeptide(L)'
;MSDRAGTPGAPLSGLPDDHWRPTYEDIHVMIRAMAEVIREEFQPDLLVAIGGGGFFPARVLRTFLKKRDEKQPGKMRNVPIQAIGLSLYEEVDGVSEEQIGTEVIRTQWLDTARPGTDSQGRSDAGGLLGKHVLIVDEVDDSRTTLHYAYHELLKDVKKALEAYTPEERARLPPTRFAVFVVHNKLGPKRADLPILAGPADDRIVDGVSTGVYYYAAETTPPVWIDFPWEQTDIVEHNRLAALAKAQGPLELLLGAPFRRPTFTMPLSAGPFSFRDQLAFYGAYHTNRVNVGIHMVCVPLIYMSSLALVLATGVSSESIAAHLPPALGARVWDVCRQLAIHVPPAMWPHLNFASLCAALYLAYYFVLDVTSAALITPLWIVYYIVPWLAMEHVEHAAKYAGILFVISWILQFYGHGVHEGRSPALLDNLLGALVLAPLFVFVEMLFLVGYRPDLQKWLKNETGRLIVQFRAQHPRAKAQ
;
A
#
# COMPACT_ATOMS: atom_id res chain seq x y z
N MET A 1 36.77 22.30 -10.29
CA MET A 1 36.71 20.92 -10.86
C MET A 1 35.30 20.41 -10.58
N SER A 2 34.32 20.97 -11.28
CA SER A 2 33.73 20.49 -12.54
C SER A 2 32.80 19.29 -12.32
N ASP A 3 31.51 19.59 -12.44
CA ASP A 3 30.37 18.73 -12.81
C ASP A 3 30.58 17.21 -12.82
N ARG A 4 29.82 16.54 -11.95
CA ARG A 4 29.31 15.18 -12.19
C ARG A 4 27.85 15.07 -11.75
N ALA A 5 27.00 15.93 -12.30
CA ALA A 5 25.63 15.52 -12.56
C ALA A 5 25.67 14.87 -13.94
N GLY A 6 25.71 13.54 -13.98
CA GLY A 6 25.69 12.79 -15.23
C GLY A 6 24.44 13.13 -16.03
N THR A 7 24.60 13.35 -17.34
CA THR A 7 23.49 13.38 -18.29
C THR A 7 22.65 12.11 -18.17
N PRO A 8 21.30 12.19 -18.12
CA PRO A 8 20.45 11.01 -18.19
C PRO A 8 20.80 10.20 -19.44
N GLY A 9 21.12 8.92 -19.26
CA GLY A 9 21.50 8.00 -20.35
C GLY A 9 23.01 7.86 -20.63
N ALA A 10 23.89 8.48 -19.84
CA ALA A 10 25.32 8.17 -19.90
C ALA A 10 25.63 6.90 -19.07
N PRO A 11 26.44 5.95 -19.59
CA PRO A 11 26.83 4.77 -18.84
C PRO A 11 27.52 5.16 -17.54
N LEU A 12 27.16 4.48 -16.45
CA LEU A 12 27.88 4.65 -15.20
C LEU A 12 29.33 4.18 -15.35
N SER A 13 30.25 4.75 -14.57
CA SER A 13 31.67 4.40 -14.63
C SER A 13 31.88 2.89 -14.46
N GLY A 14 32.31 2.21 -15.52
CA GLY A 14 32.58 0.77 -15.54
C GLY A 14 31.42 -0.13 -15.96
N LEU A 15 30.25 0.43 -16.31
CA LEU A 15 29.19 -0.29 -17.02
C LEU A 15 29.28 -0.04 -18.53
N PRO A 16 28.87 -1.02 -19.37
CA PRO A 16 28.89 -0.85 -20.82
C PRO A 16 27.83 0.13 -21.34
N ASP A 17 26.73 0.31 -20.61
CA ASP A 17 25.57 1.12 -20.98
C ASP A 17 24.78 1.56 -19.72
N ASP A 18 23.62 2.19 -19.93
CA ASP A 18 22.67 2.65 -18.91
C ASP A 18 21.51 1.67 -18.64
N HIS A 19 21.57 0.44 -19.18
CA HIS A 19 20.49 -0.51 -19.05
C HIS A 19 20.31 -0.97 -17.60
N TRP A 20 19.06 -1.24 -17.25
CA TRP A 20 18.72 -1.90 -16.00
C TRP A 20 18.82 -3.43 -16.15
N ARG A 21 19.59 -4.05 -15.26
CA ARG A 21 19.86 -5.50 -15.22
C ARG A 21 19.33 -6.14 -13.95
N PRO A 22 18.02 -6.43 -13.82
CA PRO A 22 17.52 -7.19 -12.70
C PRO A 22 17.99 -8.65 -12.78
N THR A 23 18.40 -9.25 -11.65
CA THR A 23 18.72 -10.69 -11.60
C THR A 23 17.44 -11.54 -11.47
N TYR A 24 17.55 -12.87 -11.62
CA TYR A 24 16.43 -13.78 -11.37
C TYR A 24 15.89 -13.62 -9.94
N GLU A 25 16.77 -13.43 -8.96
CA GLU A 25 16.42 -13.21 -7.55
C GLU A 25 15.70 -11.88 -7.36
N ASP A 26 16.16 -10.80 -8.00
CA ASP A 26 15.48 -9.50 -7.92
C ASP A 26 14.03 -9.62 -8.40
N ILE A 27 13.83 -10.21 -9.58
CA ILE A 27 12.50 -10.42 -10.17
C ILE A 27 11.65 -11.33 -9.30
N HIS A 28 12.23 -12.41 -8.74
CA HIS A 28 11.52 -13.31 -7.85
C HIS A 28 11.00 -12.60 -6.59
N VAL A 29 11.82 -11.73 -5.99
CA VAL A 29 11.46 -10.95 -4.81
C VAL A 29 10.37 -9.92 -5.15
N MET A 30 10.48 -9.24 -6.29
CA MET A 30 9.46 -8.30 -6.77
C MET A 30 8.11 -9.00 -6.97
N ILE A 31 8.11 -10.16 -7.64
CA ILE A 31 6.89 -10.94 -7.87
C ILE A 31 6.30 -11.43 -6.55
N ARG A 32 7.13 -11.90 -5.60
CA ARG A 32 6.64 -12.33 -4.28
C ARG A 32 5.87 -11.21 -3.58
N ALA A 33 6.42 -10.00 -3.54
CA ALA A 33 5.80 -8.86 -2.89
C ALA A 33 4.43 -8.54 -3.50
N MET A 34 4.34 -8.52 -4.84
CA MET A 34 3.07 -8.26 -5.52
C MET A 34 2.08 -9.42 -5.42
N ALA A 35 2.55 -10.67 -5.35
CA ALA A 35 1.68 -11.84 -5.20
C ALA A 35 0.87 -11.81 -3.90
N GLU A 36 1.42 -11.24 -2.82
CA GLU A 36 0.70 -11.06 -1.55
C GLU A 36 -0.52 -10.14 -1.73
N VAL A 37 -0.33 -9.02 -2.44
CA VAL A 37 -1.41 -8.07 -2.79
C VAL A 37 -2.45 -8.71 -3.70
N ILE A 38 -2.01 -9.35 -4.79
CA ILE A 38 -2.92 -10.03 -5.75
C ILE A 38 -3.75 -11.11 -5.07
N ARG A 39 -3.17 -11.84 -4.10
CA ARG A 39 -3.87 -12.86 -3.33
C ARG A 39 -4.95 -12.27 -2.43
N GLU A 40 -4.75 -11.09 -1.88
CA GLU A 40 -5.71 -10.45 -0.98
C GLU A 40 -6.83 -9.75 -1.76
N GLU A 41 -6.50 -9.08 -2.85
CA GLU A 41 -7.45 -8.25 -3.59
C GLU A 41 -8.20 -8.99 -4.70
N PHE A 42 -7.52 -9.83 -5.46
CA PHE A 42 -8.07 -10.38 -6.71
C PHE A 42 -8.30 -11.89 -6.66
N GLN A 43 -7.50 -12.65 -5.90
CA GLN A 43 -7.66 -14.11 -5.74
C GLN A 43 -7.82 -14.88 -7.08
N PRO A 44 -6.83 -14.85 -7.98
CA PRO A 44 -7.00 -15.38 -9.34
C PRO A 44 -7.27 -16.90 -9.37
N ASP A 45 -8.19 -17.31 -10.23
CA ASP A 45 -8.51 -18.72 -10.51
C ASP A 45 -7.72 -19.28 -11.69
N LEU A 46 -7.18 -18.40 -12.52
CA LEU A 46 -6.43 -18.74 -13.72
C LEU A 46 -5.38 -17.67 -13.99
N LEU A 47 -4.18 -18.11 -14.33
CA LEU A 47 -3.13 -17.26 -14.87
C LEU A 47 -3.08 -17.43 -16.39
N VAL A 48 -3.06 -16.34 -17.14
CA VAL A 48 -2.87 -16.33 -18.60
C VAL A 48 -1.54 -15.65 -18.87
N ALA A 49 -0.51 -16.44 -19.17
CA ALA A 49 0.81 -15.94 -19.51
C ALA A 49 0.87 -15.55 -20.98
N ILE A 50 1.29 -14.32 -21.26
CA ILE A 50 1.61 -13.87 -22.61
C ILE A 50 2.95 -14.50 -23.00
N GLY A 51 3.00 -15.10 -24.19
CA GLY A 51 4.12 -15.88 -24.69
C GLY A 51 5.36 -15.01 -24.90
N GLY A 52 6.53 -15.57 -24.57
CA GLY A 52 7.77 -14.81 -24.46
C GLY A 52 8.11 -14.60 -22.99
N GLY A 53 8.12 -13.34 -22.53
CA GLY A 53 8.58 -13.00 -21.18
C GLY A 53 7.56 -13.25 -20.06
N GLY A 54 6.25 -13.34 -20.34
CA GLY A 54 5.22 -13.64 -19.32
C GLY A 54 5.29 -15.02 -18.66
N PHE A 55 6.04 -15.99 -19.23
CA PHE A 55 6.12 -17.34 -18.68
C PHE A 55 6.85 -17.44 -17.35
N PHE A 56 8.01 -16.78 -17.23
CA PHE A 56 8.77 -16.81 -15.98
C PHE A 56 7.99 -16.15 -14.84
N PRO A 57 7.44 -14.93 -15.00
CA PRO A 57 6.64 -14.30 -13.96
C PRO A 57 5.40 -15.11 -13.56
N ALA A 58 4.66 -15.67 -14.52
CA ALA A 58 3.49 -16.50 -14.22
C ALA A 58 3.87 -17.76 -13.40
N ARG A 59 5.00 -18.38 -13.74
CA ARG A 59 5.50 -19.55 -13.00
C ARG A 59 5.89 -19.20 -11.58
N VAL A 60 6.52 -18.06 -11.35
CA VAL A 60 6.89 -17.58 -10.01
C VAL A 60 5.65 -17.20 -9.21
N LEU A 61 4.73 -16.41 -9.79
CA LEU A 61 3.45 -16.04 -9.18
C LEU A 61 2.69 -17.26 -8.63
N ARG A 62 2.59 -18.34 -9.41
CA ARG A 62 1.90 -19.57 -9.01
C ARG A 62 2.45 -20.18 -7.71
N THR A 63 3.73 -19.95 -7.38
CA THR A 63 4.32 -20.41 -6.11
C THR A 63 3.64 -19.73 -4.92
N PHE A 64 3.32 -18.45 -5.03
CA PHE A 64 2.80 -17.60 -3.96
C PHE A 64 1.25 -17.49 -3.95
N LEU A 65 0.61 -17.76 -5.08
CA LEU A 65 -0.84 -17.68 -5.25
C LEU A 65 -1.59 -19.01 -5.02
N LYS A 66 -0.95 -20.02 -4.43
CA LYS A 66 -1.62 -21.30 -4.16
C LYS A 66 -2.85 -21.09 -3.27
N LYS A 67 -3.95 -21.77 -3.60
CA LYS A 67 -5.20 -21.72 -2.83
C LYS A 67 -5.32 -22.96 -1.94
N ARG A 68 -6.04 -22.88 -0.82
CA ARG A 68 -6.44 -24.09 -0.07
C ARG A 68 -7.47 -24.87 -0.88
N ASP A 69 -7.36 -26.19 -0.88
CA ASP A 69 -8.35 -27.04 -1.53
C ASP A 69 -9.65 -27.05 -0.70
N GLU A 70 -10.77 -26.74 -1.36
CA GLU A 70 -12.08 -26.66 -0.72
C GLU A 70 -12.55 -28.01 -0.14
N LYS A 71 -12.14 -29.12 -0.76
CA LYS A 71 -12.50 -30.48 -0.33
C LYS A 71 -11.48 -31.04 0.65
N GLN A 72 -10.24 -30.55 0.62
CA GLN A 72 -9.14 -30.98 1.48
C GLN A 72 -8.42 -29.78 2.10
N PRO A 73 -8.93 -29.19 3.20
CA PRO A 73 -8.41 -27.93 3.77
C PRO A 73 -6.93 -27.93 4.16
N GLY A 74 -6.33 -29.11 4.34
CA GLY A 74 -4.90 -29.30 4.61
C GLY A 74 -4.00 -29.31 3.36
N LYS A 75 -4.57 -29.27 2.15
CA LYS A 75 -3.85 -29.34 0.88
C LYS A 75 -3.90 -28.00 0.15
N MET A 76 -2.75 -27.56 -0.36
CA MET A 76 -2.65 -26.38 -1.23
C MET A 76 -2.74 -26.82 -2.69
N ARG A 77 -3.60 -26.17 -3.47
CA ARG A 77 -3.78 -26.39 -4.91
C ARG A 77 -3.14 -25.26 -5.71
N ASN A 78 -2.48 -25.65 -6.81
CA ASN A 78 -1.88 -24.71 -7.74
C ASN A 78 -2.96 -24.02 -8.59
N VAL A 79 -2.82 -22.71 -8.79
CA VAL A 79 -3.59 -21.97 -9.81
C VAL A 79 -3.09 -22.43 -11.20
N PRO A 80 -3.98 -22.84 -12.11
CA PRO A 80 -3.60 -23.23 -13.46
C PRO A 80 -2.97 -22.06 -14.23
N ILE A 81 -2.04 -22.37 -15.15
CA ILE A 81 -1.44 -21.41 -16.08
C ILE A 81 -1.83 -21.85 -17.49
N GLN A 82 -2.39 -20.93 -18.26
CA GLN A 82 -2.57 -21.05 -19.70
C GLN A 82 -1.64 -20.06 -20.42
N ALA A 83 -1.31 -20.37 -21.68
CA ALA A 83 -0.40 -19.59 -22.49
C ALA A 83 -1.14 -19.05 -23.72
N ILE A 84 -0.93 -17.78 -24.04
CA ILE A 84 -1.37 -17.16 -25.29
C ILE A 84 -0.18 -16.56 -26.01
N GLY A 85 -0.23 -16.51 -27.33
CA GLY A 85 0.77 -15.90 -28.20
C GLY A 85 0.09 -14.90 -29.12
N LEU A 86 0.68 -13.70 -29.22
CA LEU A 86 0.22 -12.61 -30.06
C LEU A 86 1.38 -12.12 -30.91
N SER A 87 1.11 -11.82 -32.19
CA SER A 87 2.01 -11.08 -33.06
C SER A 87 1.29 -9.85 -33.58
N LEU A 88 1.95 -8.70 -33.48
CA LEU A 88 1.43 -7.41 -33.95
C LEU A 88 2.13 -7.06 -35.26
N TYR A 89 1.38 -6.88 -36.34
CA TYR A 89 1.92 -6.38 -37.62
C TYR A 89 1.56 -4.91 -37.76
N GLU A 90 2.57 -4.07 -38.00
CA GLU A 90 2.36 -2.69 -38.47
C GLU A 90 2.24 -2.77 -40.01
N GLU A 91 1.07 -2.46 -40.56
CA GLU A 91 0.92 -2.35 -42.02
C GLU A 91 1.85 -1.24 -42.55
N VAL A 92 2.67 -1.57 -43.54
CA VAL A 92 3.69 -0.65 -44.10
C VAL A 92 3.12 0.11 -45.30
N ASP A 93 3.24 1.43 -45.21
CA ASP A 93 3.19 2.51 -46.22
C ASP A 93 2.15 2.44 -47.35
N GLY A 94 1.13 3.30 -47.24
CA GLY A 94 0.28 3.71 -48.37
C GLY A 94 -1.10 4.28 -48.04
N VAL A 95 -1.52 4.28 -46.77
CA VAL A 95 -2.88 4.68 -46.37
C VAL A 95 -2.82 5.85 -45.38
N SER A 96 -3.64 6.86 -45.62
CA SER A 96 -3.74 8.13 -44.87
C SER A 96 -3.74 7.96 -43.35
N GLU A 97 -3.16 8.95 -42.65
CA GLU A 97 -2.89 9.06 -41.20
C GLU A 97 -4.06 8.80 -40.20
N GLU A 98 -5.21 8.28 -40.63
CA GLU A 98 -6.42 8.11 -39.81
C GLU A 98 -6.84 6.67 -39.49
N GLN A 99 -6.08 5.64 -39.88
CA GLN A 99 -6.40 4.25 -39.52
C GLN A 99 -5.23 3.57 -38.80
N ILE A 100 -5.23 3.64 -37.46
CA ILE A 100 -4.49 2.69 -36.64
C ILE A 100 -5.21 1.35 -36.77
N GLY A 101 -4.74 0.51 -37.71
CA GLY A 101 -5.25 -0.84 -37.94
C GLY A 101 -4.16 -1.88 -37.77
N THR A 102 -3.52 -1.97 -36.60
CA THR A 102 -2.59 -3.09 -36.32
C THR A 102 -3.39 -4.40 -36.35
N GLU A 103 -3.15 -5.26 -37.35
CA GLU A 103 -3.74 -6.59 -37.36
C GLU A 103 -3.08 -7.45 -36.27
N VAL A 104 -3.90 -8.02 -35.39
CA VAL A 104 -3.46 -8.87 -34.27
C VAL A 104 -3.57 -10.32 -34.69
N ILE A 105 -2.43 -11.00 -34.83
CA ILE A 105 -2.41 -12.43 -35.13
C ILE A 105 -2.29 -13.23 -33.83
N ARG A 106 -3.32 -14.03 -33.53
CA ARG A 106 -3.32 -15.02 -32.43
C ARG A 106 -2.43 -16.21 -32.82
N THR A 107 -1.14 -16.17 -32.52
CA THR A 107 -0.17 -17.24 -32.88
C THR A 107 -0.33 -18.50 -32.05
N GLN A 108 -0.76 -18.34 -30.79
CA GLN A 108 -1.15 -19.43 -29.90
C GLN A 108 -2.35 -18.95 -29.08
N TRP A 109 -3.41 -19.74 -28.99
CA TRP A 109 -4.62 -19.28 -28.31
C TRP A 109 -5.28 -20.35 -27.46
N LEU A 110 -6.20 -19.93 -26.61
CA LEU A 110 -6.99 -20.83 -25.78
C LEU A 110 -7.97 -21.61 -26.66
N ASP A 111 -8.02 -22.93 -26.43
CA ASP A 111 -8.89 -23.83 -27.17
C ASP A 111 -10.36 -23.62 -26.74
N THR A 112 -11.12 -22.89 -27.57
CA THR A 112 -12.55 -22.63 -27.34
C THR A 112 -13.44 -23.79 -27.78
N ALA A 113 -12.88 -24.81 -28.45
CA ALA A 113 -13.63 -25.93 -29.01
C ALA A 113 -13.90 -27.05 -28.00
N ARG A 114 -13.38 -26.94 -26.77
CA ARG A 114 -13.75 -27.84 -25.68
C ARG A 114 -15.13 -27.45 -25.15
N PRO A 115 -16.13 -28.36 -25.18
CA PRO A 115 -17.36 -28.19 -24.42
C PRO A 115 -17.01 -27.87 -22.97
N GLY A 116 -17.58 -26.80 -22.45
CA GLY A 116 -17.33 -26.28 -21.12
C GLY A 116 -17.85 -27.18 -20.01
N THR A 117 -17.65 -26.75 -18.77
CA THR A 117 -18.04 -27.50 -17.57
C THR A 117 -19.55 -27.50 -17.28
N ASP A 118 -20.37 -26.91 -18.15
CA ASP A 118 -21.82 -26.89 -17.94
C ASP A 118 -22.49 -28.15 -18.48
N SER A 119 -23.68 -28.46 -17.95
CA SER A 119 -24.42 -29.68 -18.28
C SER A 119 -24.94 -29.72 -19.74
N GLN A 120 -24.73 -28.64 -20.50
CA GLN A 120 -25.23 -28.47 -21.87
C GLN A 120 -24.09 -28.46 -22.91
N GLY A 121 -22.83 -28.58 -22.49
CA GLY A 121 -21.67 -28.67 -23.38
C GLY A 121 -21.33 -27.36 -24.12
N ARG A 122 -21.72 -26.20 -23.57
CA ARG A 122 -21.47 -24.88 -24.19
C ARG A 122 -20.00 -24.47 -23.99
N SER A 123 -19.43 -23.71 -24.92
CA SER A 123 -18.04 -23.22 -24.80
C SER A 123 -17.85 -22.40 -23.52
N ASP A 124 -16.78 -22.66 -22.77
CA ASP A 124 -16.40 -21.91 -21.56
C ASP A 124 -15.35 -20.82 -21.83
N ALA A 125 -15.23 -20.39 -23.09
CA ALA A 125 -14.19 -19.47 -23.58
C ALA A 125 -12.77 -19.95 -23.28
N GLY A 126 -12.49 -21.26 -23.38
CA GLY A 126 -11.17 -21.82 -23.04
C GLY A 126 -10.92 -21.88 -21.54
N GLY A 127 -11.99 -21.93 -20.75
CA GLY A 127 -11.98 -21.96 -19.29
C GLY A 127 -11.91 -20.58 -18.64
N LEU A 128 -12.31 -19.50 -19.31
CA LEU A 128 -12.32 -18.15 -18.76
C LEU A 128 -13.62 -17.81 -18.01
N LEU A 129 -14.76 -18.39 -18.41
CA LEU A 129 -16.06 -18.00 -17.88
C LEU A 129 -16.15 -18.16 -16.35
N GLY A 130 -16.61 -17.10 -15.71
CA GLY A 130 -16.87 -17.01 -14.27
C GLY A 130 -15.63 -17.09 -13.38
N LYS A 131 -14.46 -16.79 -13.94
CA LYS A 131 -13.19 -16.83 -13.21
C LYS A 131 -12.59 -15.45 -13.02
N HIS A 132 -11.74 -15.34 -12.00
CA HIS A 132 -10.78 -14.26 -11.86
C HIS A 132 -9.53 -14.59 -12.67
N VAL A 133 -9.39 -13.96 -13.83
CA VAL A 133 -8.34 -14.21 -14.82
C VAL A 133 -7.23 -13.17 -14.66
N LEU A 134 -6.02 -13.61 -14.31
CA LEU A 134 -4.84 -12.75 -14.23
C LEU A 134 -3.97 -12.92 -15.47
N ILE A 135 -3.95 -11.90 -16.33
CA ILE A 135 -3.06 -11.79 -17.49
C ILE A 135 -1.67 -11.39 -16.98
N VAL A 136 -0.63 -12.09 -17.43
CA VAL A 136 0.73 -11.94 -16.91
C VAL A 136 1.71 -11.68 -18.05
N ASP A 137 2.50 -10.63 -17.88
CA ASP A 137 3.60 -10.25 -18.76
C ASP A 137 4.83 -9.77 -17.96
N GLU A 138 5.98 -9.60 -18.59
CA GLU A 138 7.17 -9.05 -17.93
C GLU A 138 7.18 -7.53 -17.86
N VAL A 139 6.68 -6.84 -18.89
CA VAL A 139 6.79 -5.38 -19.02
C VAL A 139 5.57 -4.71 -19.64
N ASP A 140 5.10 -3.62 -19.02
CA ASP A 140 4.21 -2.64 -19.66
C ASP A 140 5.06 -1.48 -20.19
N ASP A 141 5.41 -1.53 -21.48
CA ASP A 141 6.12 -0.46 -22.19
C ASP A 141 5.15 0.47 -22.94
N SER A 142 4.76 0.11 -24.17
CA SER A 142 3.78 0.87 -24.96
C SER A 142 2.32 0.51 -24.64
N ARG A 143 2.06 -0.46 -23.76
CA ARG A 143 0.75 -1.04 -23.40
C ARG A 143 -0.02 -1.77 -24.52
N THR A 144 0.48 -1.75 -25.75
CA THR A 144 -0.17 -2.37 -26.92
C THR A 144 -0.44 -3.86 -26.72
N THR A 145 0.56 -4.66 -26.31
CA THR A 145 0.40 -6.11 -26.09
C THR A 145 -0.68 -6.42 -25.05
N LEU A 146 -0.67 -5.70 -23.92
CA LEU A 146 -1.64 -5.88 -22.83
C LEU A 146 -3.06 -5.48 -23.27
N HIS A 147 -3.19 -4.38 -24.01
CA HIS A 147 -4.45 -3.95 -24.61
C HIS A 147 -5.05 -5.07 -25.46
N TYR A 148 -4.28 -5.59 -26.42
CA TYR A 148 -4.76 -6.63 -27.32
C TYR A 148 -5.07 -7.94 -26.58
N ALA A 149 -4.20 -8.38 -25.66
CA ALA A 149 -4.45 -9.56 -24.87
C ALA A 149 -5.78 -9.47 -24.09
N TYR A 150 -6.01 -8.35 -23.39
CA TYR A 150 -7.25 -8.13 -22.66
C TYR A 150 -8.47 -8.11 -23.59
N HIS A 151 -8.42 -7.33 -24.67
CA HIS A 151 -9.58 -7.18 -25.56
C HIS A 151 -9.92 -8.45 -26.33
N GLU A 152 -8.94 -9.24 -26.75
CA GLU A 152 -9.17 -10.52 -27.44
C GLU A 152 -9.76 -11.57 -26.48
N LEU A 153 -9.26 -11.66 -25.23
CA LEU A 153 -9.84 -12.53 -24.21
C LEU A 153 -11.26 -12.08 -23.82
N LEU A 154 -11.50 -10.77 -23.73
CA LEU A 154 -12.82 -10.21 -23.46
C LEU A 154 -13.81 -10.52 -24.58
N LYS A 155 -13.39 -10.46 -25.85
CA LYS A 155 -14.22 -10.86 -27.00
C LYS A 155 -14.66 -12.32 -26.89
N ASP A 156 -13.74 -13.21 -26.52
CA ASP A 156 -14.04 -14.64 -26.37
C ASP A 156 -15.03 -14.90 -25.23
N VAL A 157 -14.85 -14.23 -24.09
CA VAL A 157 -15.79 -14.30 -22.96
C VAL A 157 -17.18 -13.80 -23.36
N LYS A 158 -17.27 -12.64 -24.02
CA LYS A 158 -18.55 -12.09 -24.49
C LYS A 158 -19.25 -13.02 -25.48
N LYS A 159 -18.51 -13.56 -26.45
CA LYS A 159 -19.03 -14.54 -27.42
C LYS A 159 -19.55 -15.80 -26.74
N ALA A 160 -18.86 -16.31 -25.73
CA ALA A 160 -19.32 -17.47 -24.98
C ALA A 160 -20.58 -17.16 -24.16
N LEU A 161 -20.69 -15.97 -23.58
CA LEU A 161 -21.87 -15.51 -22.83
C LEU A 161 -23.13 -15.36 -23.70
N GLU A 162 -22.99 -15.10 -25.01
CA GLU A 162 -24.12 -15.05 -25.95
C GLU A 162 -24.93 -16.36 -25.98
N ALA A 163 -24.30 -17.50 -25.68
CA ALA A 163 -24.95 -18.81 -25.63
C ALA A 163 -25.80 -19.06 -24.36
N TYR A 164 -25.87 -18.08 -23.46
CA TYR A 164 -26.64 -18.13 -22.21
C TYR A 164 -27.79 -17.12 -22.25
N THR A 165 -28.95 -17.48 -21.69
CA THR A 165 -30.04 -16.50 -21.48
C THR A 165 -29.67 -15.49 -20.39
N PRO A 166 -30.32 -14.31 -20.31
CA PRO A 166 -30.06 -13.35 -19.25
C PRO A 166 -30.17 -13.94 -17.83
N GLU A 167 -31.14 -14.82 -17.59
CA GLU A 167 -31.35 -15.49 -16.30
C GLU A 167 -30.24 -16.50 -15.99
N GLU A 168 -29.73 -17.20 -17.01
CA GLU A 168 -28.60 -18.12 -16.86
C GLU A 168 -27.31 -17.35 -16.59
N ARG A 169 -27.05 -16.26 -17.31
CA ARG A 169 -25.88 -15.38 -17.10
C ARG A 169 -25.87 -14.82 -15.68
N ALA A 170 -27.01 -14.41 -15.15
CA ALA A 170 -27.13 -13.87 -13.80
C ALA A 170 -26.80 -14.90 -12.69
N ARG A 171 -26.81 -16.21 -13.00
CA ARG A 171 -26.44 -17.29 -12.07
C ARG A 171 -24.96 -17.67 -12.13
N LEU A 172 -24.25 -17.27 -13.18
CA LEU A 172 -22.82 -17.49 -13.30
C LEU A 172 -22.08 -16.47 -12.42
N PRO A 173 -21.01 -16.88 -11.71
CA PRO A 173 -20.07 -15.92 -11.16
C PRO A 173 -19.58 -15.00 -12.29
N PRO A 174 -19.36 -13.70 -12.04
CA PRO A 174 -18.90 -12.80 -13.08
C PRO A 174 -17.44 -13.07 -13.43
N THR A 175 -17.11 -12.96 -14.71
CA THR A 175 -15.73 -13.04 -15.18
C THR A 175 -15.02 -11.72 -14.91
N ARG A 176 -13.86 -11.76 -14.26
CA ARG A 176 -13.04 -10.57 -13.97
C ARG A 176 -11.66 -10.71 -14.55
N PHE A 177 -11.09 -9.60 -14.99
CA PHE A 177 -9.73 -9.53 -15.51
C PHE A 177 -8.83 -8.70 -14.61
N ALA A 178 -7.60 -9.16 -14.46
CA ALA A 178 -6.49 -8.39 -13.92
C ALA A 178 -5.28 -8.52 -14.85
N VAL A 179 -4.38 -7.55 -14.80
CA VAL A 179 -3.08 -7.58 -15.46
C VAL A 179 -2.00 -7.49 -14.38
N PHE A 180 -0.97 -8.33 -14.49
CA PHE A 180 0.26 -8.22 -13.74
C PHE A 180 1.46 -8.08 -14.69
N VAL A 181 2.29 -7.08 -14.43
CA VAL A 181 3.62 -6.93 -15.04
C VAL A 181 4.71 -6.85 -13.97
N VAL A 182 5.91 -7.34 -14.28
CA VAL A 182 7.06 -7.11 -13.38
C VAL A 182 7.41 -5.63 -13.39
N HIS A 183 7.52 -5.03 -14.59
CA HIS A 183 7.92 -3.64 -14.74
C HIS A 183 6.90 -2.83 -15.54
N ASN A 184 6.47 -1.69 -15.02
CA ASN A 184 5.73 -0.69 -15.78
C ASN A 184 6.65 0.49 -16.10
N LYS A 185 6.91 0.77 -17.38
CA LYS A 185 7.71 1.93 -17.79
C LYS A 185 6.86 3.20 -17.78
N LEU A 186 7.41 4.27 -17.20
CA LEU A 186 6.86 5.62 -17.26
C LEU A 186 7.10 6.20 -18.66
N GLY A 187 6.06 6.81 -19.21
CA GLY A 187 6.10 7.37 -20.56
C GLY A 187 4.73 7.35 -21.22
N PRO A 188 4.64 7.89 -22.45
CA PRO A 188 3.40 7.80 -23.23
C PRO A 188 3.07 6.34 -23.54
N LYS A 189 1.79 5.97 -23.41
CA LYS A 189 1.26 4.66 -23.78
C LYS A 189 0.57 4.78 -25.13
N ARG A 190 0.81 3.84 -26.05
CA ARG A 190 0.23 3.84 -27.40
C ARG A 190 -1.17 3.22 -27.45
N ALA A 191 -1.57 2.52 -26.39
CA ALA A 191 -2.88 1.92 -26.26
C ALA A 191 -3.44 2.11 -24.84
N ASP A 192 -4.75 2.15 -24.73
CA ASP A 192 -5.44 2.30 -23.45
C ASP A 192 -5.86 0.95 -22.86
N LEU A 193 -5.93 0.89 -21.54
CA LEU A 193 -6.59 -0.20 -20.82
C LEU A 193 -7.63 0.44 -19.89
N PRO A 194 -8.83 -0.15 -19.76
CA PRO A 194 -9.86 0.33 -18.82
C PRO A 194 -9.49 -0.04 -17.38
N ILE A 195 -8.40 0.53 -16.88
CA ILE A 195 -7.86 0.22 -15.56
C ILE A 195 -8.82 0.72 -14.48
N LEU A 196 -9.22 -0.18 -13.59
CA LEU A 196 -10.05 0.14 -12.43
C LEU A 196 -9.21 0.89 -11.39
N ALA A 197 -9.74 1.98 -10.83
CA ALA A 197 -9.04 2.70 -9.76
C ALA A 197 -9.19 1.99 -8.40
N GLY A 198 -10.16 1.09 -8.27
CA GLY A 198 -10.29 0.17 -7.14
C GLY A 198 -11.53 -0.72 -7.26
N PRO A 199 -11.77 -1.61 -6.26
CA PRO A 199 -12.91 -2.54 -6.28
C PRO A 199 -14.29 -1.89 -6.38
N ALA A 200 -14.43 -0.64 -5.95
CA ALA A 200 -15.69 0.11 -6.03
C ALA A 200 -16.08 0.50 -7.47
N ASP A 201 -15.09 0.59 -8.38
CA ASP A 201 -15.31 0.91 -9.78
C ASP A 201 -15.61 -0.34 -10.62
N ASP A 202 -15.47 -1.53 -10.04
CA ASP A 202 -15.77 -2.79 -10.72
C ASP A 202 -17.28 -2.92 -10.93
N ARG A 203 -17.73 -2.59 -12.14
CA ARG A 203 -19.11 -2.80 -12.57
C ARG A 203 -19.17 -4.05 -13.44
N ILE A 204 -20.12 -4.92 -13.14
CA ILE A 204 -20.41 -6.10 -13.93
C ILE A 204 -21.53 -5.77 -14.92
N VAL A 205 -21.26 -5.99 -16.20
CA VAL A 205 -22.24 -5.87 -17.29
C VAL A 205 -22.24 -7.18 -18.07
N ASP A 206 -23.43 -7.77 -18.24
CA ASP A 206 -23.64 -9.03 -18.94
C ASP A 206 -22.79 -10.21 -18.44
N GLY A 207 -22.42 -10.22 -17.15
CA GLY A 207 -21.63 -11.31 -16.55
C GLY A 207 -20.11 -11.14 -16.65
N VAL A 208 -19.62 -9.98 -17.09
CA VAL A 208 -18.18 -9.66 -17.13
C VAL A 208 -17.90 -8.27 -16.56
N SER A 209 -16.72 -8.10 -15.93
CA SER A 209 -16.25 -6.79 -15.46
C SER A 209 -16.05 -5.82 -16.63
N THR A 210 -16.40 -4.56 -16.39
CA THR A 210 -16.24 -3.44 -17.34
C THR A 210 -14.82 -2.87 -17.38
N GLY A 211 -13.94 -3.30 -16.49
CA GLY A 211 -12.54 -2.86 -16.45
C GLY A 211 -11.57 -3.99 -16.12
N VAL A 212 -10.34 -3.59 -15.82
CA VAL A 212 -9.24 -4.49 -15.49
C VAL A 212 -8.51 -4.00 -14.24
N TYR A 213 -8.26 -4.89 -13.27
CA TYR A 213 -7.35 -4.60 -12.16
C TYR A 213 -5.92 -4.56 -12.68
N TYR A 214 -5.07 -3.68 -12.17
CA TYR A 214 -3.72 -3.51 -12.70
C TYR A 214 -2.66 -3.56 -11.61
N TYR A 215 -1.70 -4.46 -11.78
CA TYR A 215 -0.63 -4.75 -10.84
C TYR A 215 0.73 -4.61 -11.54
N ALA A 216 1.62 -3.80 -11.00
CA ALA A 216 3.01 -3.70 -11.47
C ALA A 216 3.97 -3.87 -10.29
N ALA A 217 4.87 -4.85 -10.36
CA ALA A 217 5.80 -5.11 -9.26
C ALA A 217 6.78 -3.95 -9.04
N GLU A 218 7.09 -3.20 -10.09
CA GLU A 218 7.86 -1.96 -10.03
C GLU A 218 7.47 -1.02 -11.18
N THR A 219 7.46 0.29 -10.92
CA THR A 219 7.29 1.34 -11.93
C THR A 219 8.62 2.04 -12.14
N THR A 220 9.07 2.11 -13.39
CA THR A 220 10.44 2.46 -13.75
C THR A 220 10.48 3.61 -14.76
N PRO A 221 11.58 4.37 -14.82
CA PRO A 221 11.82 5.29 -15.94
C PRO A 221 11.83 4.54 -17.30
N PRO A 222 11.79 5.24 -18.44
CA PRO A 222 11.85 4.63 -19.77
C PRO A 222 13.26 4.12 -20.12
N VAL A 223 13.82 3.26 -19.26
CA VAL A 223 15.12 2.63 -19.44
C VAL A 223 14.96 1.27 -20.09
N TRP A 224 15.98 0.83 -20.82
CA TRP A 224 16.04 -0.54 -21.31
C TRP A 224 16.25 -1.51 -20.16
N ILE A 225 15.56 -2.64 -20.19
CA ILE A 225 15.61 -3.67 -19.14
C ILE A 225 16.16 -4.93 -19.76
N ASP A 226 17.35 -5.34 -19.34
CA ASP A 226 17.95 -6.60 -19.74
C ASP A 226 17.40 -7.70 -18.81
N PHE A 227 16.41 -8.46 -19.27
CA PHE A 227 15.87 -9.55 -18.47
C PHE A 227 16.83 -10.75 -18.43
N PRO A 228 16.98 -11.44 -17.28
CA PRO A 228 17.99 -12.48 -17.12
C PRO A 228 17.73 -13.71 -17.99
N TRP A 229 16.48 -13.99 -18.38
CA TRP A 229 16.14 -15.08 -19.29
C TRP A 229 16.40 -14.78 -20.77
N GLU A 230 16.79 -13.55 -21.09
CA GLU A 230 17.17 -13.12 -22.44
C GLU A 230 18.70 -13.06 -22.60
N GLN A 231 19.45 -13.24 -21.51
CA GLN A 231 20.91 -13.16 -21.52
C GLN A 231 21.56 -14.50 -21.82
N THR A 232 22.54 -14.49 -22.72
CA THR A 232 23.33 -15.69 -23.06
C THR A 232 24.45 -15.95 -22.04
N ASP A 233 24.97 -14.90 -21.40
CA ASP A 233 25.95 -14.99 -20.30
C ASP A 233 25.34 -14.43 -19.00
N ILE A 234 24.71 -15.34 -18.24
CA ILE A 234 24.07 -14.98 -16.97
C ILE A 234 25.08 -14.59 -15.88
N VAL A 235 26.33 -15.05 -15.97
CA VAL A 235 27.38 -14.73 -14.98
C VAL A 235 27.81 -13.28 -15.16
N GLU A 236 28.05 -12.86 -16.40
CA GLU A 236 28.38 -11.46 -16.70
C GLU A 236 27.19 -10.53 -16.42
N HIS A 237 25.97 -10.93 -16.77
CA HIS A 237 24.76 -10.19 -16.40
C HIS A 237 24.69 -9.91 -14.89
N ASN A 238 24.88 -10.95 -14.07
CA ASN A 238 24.85 -10.82 -12.61
C ASN A 238 26.03 -9.98 -12.08
N ARG A 239 27.21 -10.07 -12.69
CA ARG A 239 28.36 -9.24 -12.34
C ARG A 239 28.07 -7.76 -12.61
N LEU A 240 27.49 -7.44 -13.76
CA LEU A 240 27.10 -6.07 -14.13
C LEU A 240 25.98 -5.54 -13.24
N ALA A 241 24.97 -6.37 -12.93
CA ALA A 241 23.92 -6.03 -11.99
C ALA A 241 24.47 -5.69 -10.59
N ALA A 242 25.42 -6.48 -10.09
CA ALA A 242 26.09 -6.23 -8.81
C ALA A 242 26.95 -4.95 -8.85
N LEU A 243 27.66 -4.71 -9.96
CA LEU A 243 28.44 -3.50 -10.16
C LEU A 243 27.55 -2.26 -10.17
N ALA A 244 26.40 -2.29 -10.84
CA ALA A 244 25.43 -1.20 -10.83
C ALA A 244 24.92 -0.93 -9.41
N LYS A 245 24.50 -1.96 -8.66
CA LYS A 245 24.02 -1.83 -7.27
C LYS A 245 25.07 -1.24 -6.32
N ALA A 246 26.35 -1.53 -6.54
CA ALA A 246 27.45 -1.02 -5.71
C ALA A 246 27.69 0.49 -5.89
N GLN A 247 27.23 1.10 -6.99
CA GLN A 247 27.46 2.51 -7.29
C GLN A 247 26.43 3.46 -6.65
N GLY A 248 25.40 2.93 -5.99
CA GLY A 248 24.39 3.69 -5.27
C GLY A 248 22.98 3.16 -5.52
N PRO A 249 21.96 3.77 -4.90
CA PRO A 249 20.57 3.46 -5.20
C PRO A 249 20.31 3.66 -6.70
N LEU A 250 19.66 2.69 -7.34
CA LEU A 250 19.36 2.74 -8.78
C LEU A 250 18.65 4.04 -9.21
N GLU A 251 17.85 4.62 -8.30
CA GLU A 251 17.19 5.92 -8.45
C GLU A 251 18.17 7.09 -8.65
N LEU A 252 19.31 7.04 -7.96
CA LEU A 252 20.37 8.04 -8.03
C LEU A 252 21.19 7.89 -9.31
N LEU A 253 21.22 6.67 -9.84
CA LEU A 253 22.04 6.26 -10.99
C LEU A 253 21.32 6.47 -12.33
N LEU A 254 20.00 6.29 -12.39
CA LEU A 254 19.19 6.45 -13.61
C LEU A 254 18.45 7.80 -13.68
N GLY A 255 18.72 8.73 -12.76
CA GLY A 255 18.22 10.11 -12.81
C GLY A 255 16.70 10.28 -12.59
N ALA A 256 15.99 9.22 -12.19
CA ALA A 256 14.56 9.23 -11.91
C ALA A 256 14.18 8.15 -10.88
N PRO A 257 13.17 8.39 -10.03
CA PRO A 257 12.81 7.46 -8.97
C PRO A 257 12.22 6.17 -9.55
N PHE A 258 12.85 5.04 -9.26
CA PHE A 258 12.20 3.73 -9.26
C PHE A 258 11.08 3.76 -8.24
N ARG A 259 9.84 3.74 -8.71
CA ARG A 259 8.70 3.58 -7.82
C ARG A 259 8.45 2.09 -7.69
N ARG A 260 9.02 1.45 -6.66
CA ARG A 260 8.35 0.28 -6.08
C ARG A 260 6.91 0.70 -5.80
N PRO A 261 5.91 -0.16 -6.04
CA PRO A 261 4.52 0.20 -5.82
C PRO A 261 4.35 0.62 -4.36
N THR A 262 4.40 1.93 -4.13
CA THR A 262 3.69 2.56 -3.06
C THR A 262 2.24 2.52 -3.51
N PHE A 263 1.62 1.39 -3.18
CA PHE A 263 0.30 1.39 -2.59
C PHE A 263 -0.84 1.72 -3.57
N THR A 264 -1.43 0.70 -4.17
CA THR A 264 -2.86 0.47 -3.90
C THR A 264 -2.89 -0.34 -2.61
N MET A 265 -3.16 0.29 -1.46
CA MET A 265 -3.87 -0.46 -0.44
C MET A 265 -5.27 0.11 -0.31
N PRO A 266 -6.23 -0.74 0.09
CA PRO A 266 -7.37 -0.24 0.84
C PRO A 266 -6.85 0.55 2.05
N LEU A 267 -7.20 1.82 2.17
CA LEU A 267 -7.26 2.68 3.38
C LEU A 267 -6.61 2.15 4.70
N SER A 268 -5.34 1.72 4.68
CA SER A 268 -4.69 1.12 5.85
C SER A 268 -3.18 1.32 5.73
N ALA A 269 -2.67 2.51 6.05
CA ALA A 269 -1.23 2.74 6.16
C ALA A 269 -0.59 1.66 7.03
N GLY A 270 0.45 0.98 6.53
CA GLY A 270 1.11 -0.08 7.29
C GLY A 270 1.50 0.42 8.68
N PRO A 271 1.22 -0.33 9.77
CA PRO A 271 1.35 0.16 11.14
C PRO A 271 2.80 0.47 11.56
N PHE A 272 3.79 0.20 10.71
CA PHE A 272 5.20 0.52 10.98
C PHE A 272 5.85 1.43 9.93
N SER A 273 5.08 1.93 8.95
CA SER A 273 5.62 2.82 7.92
C SER A 273 5.40 4.28 8.28
N PHE A 274 6.46 4.97 8.72
CA PHE A 274 6.39 6.39 9.07
C PHE A 274 5.90 7.26 7.92
N ARG A 275 6.40 7.04 6.70
CA ARG A 275 6.05 7.85 5.51
C ARG A 275 4.58 7.67 5.11
N ASP A 276 4.10 6.43 5.06
CA ASP A 276 2.72 6.14 4.63
C ASP A 276 1.72 6.67 5.65
N GLN A 277 2.02 6.51 6.93
CA GLN A 277 1.19 7.03 8.00
C GLN A 277 1.17 8.56 8.05
N LEU A 278 2.31 9.20 7.84
CA LEU A 278 2.41 10.67 7.78
C LEU A 278 1.65 11.23 6.56
N ALA A 279 1.73 10.55 5.41
CA ALA A 279 0.98 10.91 4.21
C ALA A 279 -0.53 10.73 4.39
N PHE A 280 -0.95 9.62 5.01
CA PHE A 280 -2.35 9.40 5.38
C PHE A 280 -2.86 10.50 6.32
N TYR A 281 -2.09 10.84 7.35
CA TYR A 281 -2.40 11.97 8.23
C TYR A 281 -2.55 13.26 7.42
N GLY A 282 -1.58 13.61 6.58
CA GLY A 282 -1.64 14.83 5.76
C GLY A 282 -2.87 14.92 4.85
N ALA A 283 -3.37 13.79 4.34
CA ALA A 283 -4.56 13.74 3.48
C ALA A 283 -5.87 14.16 4.18
N TYR A 284 -5.94 14.06 5.50
CA TYR A 284 -7.09 14.46 6.33
C TYR A 284 -6.97 15.87 6.94
N HIS A 285 -5.79 16.50 6.87
CA HIS A 285 -5.49 17.77 7.52
C HIS A 285 -4.93 18.77 6.51
N THR A 286 -5.82 19.31 5.69
CA THR A 286 -5.46 20.18 4.55
C THR A 286 -5.81 21.64 4.81
N ASN A 287 -6.80 21.89 5.67
CA ASN A 287 -7.26 23.20 6.05
C ASN A 287 -6.42 23.74 7.21
N ARG A 288 -5.86 24.94 7.05
CA ARG A 288 -4.98 25.58 8.06
C ARG A 288 -5.66 25.81 9.42
N VAL A 289 -6.98 26.04 9.44
CA VAL A 289 -7.72 26.20 10.71
C VAL A 289 -7.82 24.87 11.43
N ASN A 290 -8.15 23.79 10.70
CA ASN A 290 -8.19 22.45 11.27
C ASN A 290 -6.81 22.00 11.76
N VAL A 291 -5.75 22.24 10.99
CA VAL A 291 -4.36 21.98 11.41
C VAL A 291 -4.01 22.76 12.69
N GLY A 292 -4.40 24.04 12.79
CA GLY A 292 -4.19 24.83 14.00
C GLY A 292 -4.94 24.30 15.23
N ILE A 293 -6.19 23.86 15.04
CA ILE A 293 -6.97 23.18 16.08
C ILE A 293 -6.25 21.91 16.54
N HIS A 294 -5.76 21.09 15.61
CA HIS A 294 -5.00 19.87 15.90
C HIS A 294 -3.72 20.14 16.70
N MET A 295 -2.95 21.16 16.31
CA MET A 295 -1.71 21.53 16.99
C MET A 295 -1.91 21.85 18.48
N VAL A 296 -3.08 22.40 18.83
CA VAL A 296 -3.43 22.73 20.21
C VAL A 296 -4.13 21.56 20.91
N CYS A 297 -5.13 20.96 20.26
CA CYS A 297 -6.02 20.00 20.91
C CYS A 297 -5.37 18.61 21.08
N VAL A 298 -4.50 18.17 20.17
CA VAL A 298 -3.86 16.83 20.30
C VAL A 298 -2.98 16.74 21.56
N PRO A 299 -2.06 17.68 21.84
CA PRO A 299 -1.32 17.69 23.11
C PRO A 299 -2.23 17.76 24.34
N LEU A 300 -3.27 18.59 24.29
CA LEU A 300 -4.20 18.76 25.41
C LEU A 300 -5.01 17.49 25.68
N ILE A 301 -5.49 16.81 24.63
CA ILE A 301 -6.19 15.51 24.74
C ILE A 301 -5.27 14.47 25.34
N TYR A 302 -4.01 14.40 24.89
CA TYR A 302 -3.05 13.45 25.41
C TYR A 302 -2.74 13.70 26.89
N MET A 303 -2.38 14.93 27.26
CA MET A 303 -2.08 15.31 28.64
C MET A 303 -3.28 15.16 29.59
N SER A 304 -4.48 15.57 29.15
CA SER A 304 -5.70 15.39 29.96
C SER A 304 -6.08 13.91 30.11
N SER A 305 -5.82 13.08 29.09
CA SER A 305 -5.98 11.63 29.17
C SER A 305 -5.03 11.02 30.19
N LEU A 306 -3.75 11.41 30.20
CA LEU A 306 -2.79 10.97 31.21
C LEU A 306 -3.22 11.42 32.63
N ALA A 307 -3.69 12.66 32.79
CA ALA A 307 -4.25 13.15 34.06
C ALA A 307 -5.44 12.31 34.55
N LEU A 308 -6.39 12.00 33.66
CA LEU A 308 -7.55 11.17 33.99
C LEU A 308 -7.14 9.73 34.34
N VAL A 309 -6.15 9.17 33.65
CA VAL A 309 -5.57 7.86 33.98
C VAL A 309 -4.89 7.90 35.34
N LEU A 310 -4.09 8.93 35.64
CA LEU A 310 -3.46 9.12 36.95
C LEU A 310 -4.51 9.22 38.06
N ALA A 311 -5.62 9.92 37.81
CA ALA A 311 -6.72 10.08 38.76
C ALA A 311 -7.43 8.76 39.11
N THR A 312 -7.30 7.71 38.29
CA THR A 312 -7.82 6.38 38.64
C THR A 312 -7.06 5.72 39.79
N GLY A 313 -5.84 6.18 40.09
CA GLY A 313 -4.98 5.57 41.11
C GLY A 313 -4.53 4.15 40.77
N VAL A 314 -4.64 3.73 39.50
CA VAL A 314 -4.19 2.40 39.06
C VAL A 314 -2.66 2.35 39.09
N SER A 315 -2.14 1.80 40.18
CA SER A 315 -0.74 1.45 40.39
C SER A 315 -0.53 -0.07 40.25
N SER A 316 0.73 -0.48 40.17
CA SER A 316 1.12 -1.91 40.22
C SER A 316 0.57 -2.61 41.47
N GLU A 317 0.54 -1.90 42.60
CA GLU A 317 -0.03 -2.34 43.88
C GLU A 317 -1.57 -2.48 43.81
N SER A 318 -2.25 -1.50 43.20
CA SER A 318 -3.71 -1.54 42.98
C SER A 318 -4.10 -2.71 42.07
N ILE A 319 -3.34 -2.97 41.00
CA ILE A 319 -3.57 -4.13 40.11
C ILE A 319 -3.41 -5.44 40.88
N ALA A 320 -2.36 -5.58 41.71
CA ALA A 320 -2.14 -6.78 42.51
C ALA A 320 -3.30 -7.07 43.48
N ALA A 321 -3.90 -6.03 44.04
CA ALA A 321 -5.03 -6.14 44.97
C ALA A 321 -6.34 -6.65 44.32
N HIS A 322 -6.47 -6.54 43.00
CA HIS A 322 -7.66 -7.00 42.25
C HIS A 322 -7.49 -8.38 41.61
N LEU A 323 -6.34 -9.04 41.80
CA LEU A 323 -6.05 -10.37 41.26
C LEU A 323 -6.38 -11.49 42.28
N PRO A 324 -6.61 -12.74 41.83
CA PRO A 324 -6.78 -13.88 42.73
C PRO A 324 -5.62 -14.00 43.73
N PRO A 325 -5.83 -14.40 45.00
CA PRO A 325 -4.84 -14.27 46.08
C PRO A 325 -3.44 -14.85 45.76
N ALA A 326 -3.40 -16.03 45.13
CA ALA A 326 -2.13 -16.67 44.76
C ALA A 326 -1.37 -15.91 43.67
N LEU A 327 -2.09 -15.26 42.76
CA LEU A 327 -1.51 -14.44 41.68
C LEU A 327 -1.17 -13.04 42.19
N GLY A 328 -2.05 -12.43 42.98
CA GLY A 328 -1.83 -11.14 43.63
C GLY A 328 -0.59 -11.15 44.53
N ALA A 329 -0.37 -12.21 45.31
CA ALA A 329 0.84 -12.37 46.14
C ALA A 329 2.13 -12.41 45.29
N ARG A 330 2.10 -13.11 44.14
CA ARG A 330 3.25 -13.15 43.21
C ARG A 330 3.51 -11.79 42.58
N VAL A 331 2.47 -11.09 42.14
CA VAL A 331 2.60 -9.74 41.57
C VAL A 331 3.12 -8.77 42.63
N TRP A 332 2.61 -8.86 43.86
CA TRP A 332 3.06 -8.06 44.99
C TRP A 332 4.54 -8.28 45.32
N ASP A 333 5.00 -9.53 45.39
CA ASP A 333 6.40 -9.84 45.65
C ASP A 333 7.32 -9.32 44.54
N VAL A 334 6.90 -9.43 43.28
CA VAL A 334 7.63 -8.85 42.14
C VAL A 334 7.69 -7.33 42.25
N CYS A 335 6.58 -6.66 42.60
CA CYS A 335 6.54 -5.21 42.79
C CYS A 335 7.46 -4.78 43.95
N ARG A 336 7.46 -5.50 45.08
CA ARG A 336 8.32 -5.20 46.23
C ARG A 336 9.80 -5.36 45.87
N GLN A 337 10.16 -6.41 45.13
CA GLN A 337 11.54 -6.61 44.67
C GLN A 337 11.97 -5.51 43.70
N LEU A 338 11.10 -5.12 42.76
CA LEU A 338 11.35 -3.99 41.86
C LEU A 338 11.55 -2.68 42.64
N ALA A 339 10.75 -2.42 43.68
CA ALA A 339 10.86 -1.20 44.50
C ALA A 339 12.22 -1.04 45.18
N ILE A 340 12.90 -2.14 45.52
CA ILE A 340 14.22 -2.12 46.13
C ILE A 340 15.31 -1.71 45.13
N HIS A 341 15.11 -2.00 43.84
CA HIS A 341 16.09 -1.76 42.78
C HIS A 341 15.86 -0.47 42.00
N VAL A 342 14.67 0.12 42.09
CA VAL A 342 14.32 1.39 41.44
C VAL A 342 14.64 2.55 42.39
N PRO A 343 15.31 3.63 41.93
CA PRO A 343 15.55 4.81 42.75
C PRO A 343 14.25 5.34 43.38
N PRO A 344 14.23 5.75 44.67
CA PRO A 344 13.00 6.18 45.33
C PRO A 344 12.25 7.31 44.61
N ALA A 345 12.98 8.20 43.94
CA ALA A 345 12.41 9.27 43.12
C ALA A 345 11.67 8.77 41.86
N MET A 346 11.99 7.57 41.37
CA MET A 346 11.37 6.98 40.17
C MET A 346 10.18 6.08 40.50
N TRP A 347 10.07 5.60 41.74
CA TRP A 347 9.01 4.67 42.14
C TRP A 347 7.58 5.22 41.95
N PRO A 348 7.25 6.48 42.35
CA PRO A 348 5.91 7.04 42.13
C PRO A 348 5.54 7.18 40.65
N HIS A 349 6.55 7.20 39.78
CA HIS A 349 6.36 7.31 38.34
C HIS A 349 6.11 5.96 37.67
N LEU A 350 6.37 4.82 38.31
CA LEU A 350 6.04 3.48 37.79
C LEU A 350 4.52 3.20 37.90
N ASN A 351 3.74 3.92 37.10
CA ASN A 351 2.27 3.84 37.07
C ASN A 351 1.75 3.63 35.65
N PHE A 352 0.45 3.31 35.52
CA PHE A 352 -0.15 2.98 34.22
C PHE A 352 -0.01 4.12 33.18
N ALA A 353 -0.08 5.38 33.61
CA ALA A 353 0.13 6.53 32.73
C ALA A 353 1.55 6.58 32.15
N SER A 354 2.58 6.34 32.97
CA SER A 354 3.97 6.28 32.50
C SER A 354 4.22 5.12 31.54
N LEU A 355 3.55 3.98 31.75
CA LEU A 355 3.65 2.82 30.88
C LEU A 355 3.04 3.13 29.52
N CYS A 356 1.85 3.75 29.48
CA CYS A 356 1.24 4.22 28.24
C CYS A 356 2.15 5.22 27.50
N ALA A 357 2.75 6.17 28.23
CA ALA A 357 3.70 7.12 27.64
C ALA A 357 4.95 6.44 27.08
N ALA A 358 5.50 5.45 27.78
CA ALA A 358 6.66 4.68 27.33
C ALA A 358 6.34 3.83 26.10
N LEU A 359 5.17 3.20 26.03
CA LEU A 359 4.73 2.41 24.87
C LEU A 359 4.54 3.28 23.62
N TYR A 360 3.93 4.46 23.77
CA TYR A 360 3.86 5.44 22.68
C TYR A 360 5.25 5.83 22.18
N LEU A 361 6.16 6.17 23.11
CA LEU A 361 7.50 6.60 22.74
C LEU A 361 8.30 5.49 22.06
N ALA A 362 8.22 4.25 22.58
CA ALA A 362 8.84 3.09 21.96
C ALA A 362 8.32 2.87 20.53
N TYR A 363 7.01 3.00 20.33
CA TYR A 363 6.41 2.93 19.00
C TYR A 363 6.89 4.06 18.09
N TYR A 364 7.06 5.29 18.58
CA TYR A 364 7.63 6.39 17.81
C TYR A 364 9.08 6.10 17.37
N PHE A 365 9.88 5.48 18.22
CA PHE A 365 11.23 5.03 17.85
C PHE A 365 11.23 3.94 16.78
N VAL A 366 10.21 3.06 16.77
CA VAL A 366 10.03 2.08 15.68
C VAL A 366 9.69 2.78 14.36
N LEU A 367 8.93 3.89 14.40
CA LEU A 367 8.51 4.62 13.20
C LEU A 367 9.64 5.50 12.61
N ASP A 368 10.18 6.43 13.39
CA ASP A 368 11.26 7.31 12.94
C ASP A 368 12.11 7.76 14.13
N VAL A 369 13.30 7.17 14.25
CA VAL A 369 14.24 7.38 15.36
C VAL A 369 14.56 8.87 15.56
N THR A 370 14.72 9.64 14.48
CA THR A 370 15.10 11.06 14.60
C THR A 370 13.95 11.90 15.16
N SER A 371 12.74 11.77 14.62
CA SER A 371 11.59 12.52 15.10
C SER A 371 11.19 12.09 16.51
N ALA A 372 11.32 10.80 16.83
CA ALA A 372 11.14 10.27 18.18
C ALA A 372 12.16 10.83 19.18
N ALA A 373 13.44 10.89 18.81
CA ALA A 373 14.47 11.51 19.64
C ALA A 373 14.18 13.00 19.88
N LEU A 374 13.71 13.72 18.86
CA LEU A 374 13.36 15.14 18.97
C LEU A 374 12.13 15.39 19.84
N ILE A 375 11.10 14.53 19.79
CA ILE A 375 9.91 14.69 20.64
C ILE A 375 10.16 14.23 22.09
N THR A 376 11.15 13.38 22.34
CA THR A 376 11.39 12.77 23.66
C THR A 376 11.41 13.77 24.84
N PRO A 377 12.14 14.91 24.78
CA PRO A 377 12.13 15.88 25.89
C PRO A 377 10.73 16.46 26.14
N LEU A 378 10.00 16.77 25.07
CA LEU A 378 8.62 17.26 25.15
C LEU A 378 7.68 16.16 25.68
N TRP A 379 7.93 14.91 25.33
CA TRP A 379 7.16 13.75 25.80
C TRP A 379 7.29 13.54 27.31
N ILE A 380 8.47 13.77 27.87
CA ILE A 380 8.69 13.78 29.33
C ILE A 380 7.86 14.89 29.98
N VAL A 381 7.87 16.10 29.40
CA VAL A 381 7.03 17.21 29.88
C VAL A 381 5.55 16.86 29.82
N TYR A 382 5.10 16.19 28.75
CA TYR A 382 3.71 15.75 28.60
C TYR A 382 3.24 14.77 29.67
N TYR A 383 4.17 14.05 30.30
CA TYR A 383 3.87 13.18 31.45
C TYR A 383 3.98 13.92 32.78
N ILE A 384 5.07 14.68 32.98
CA ILE A 384 5.37 15.34 34.27
C ILE A 384 4.33 16.41 34.61
N VAL A 385 3.83 17.17 33.63
CA VAL A 385 2.86 18.25 33.89
C VAL A 385 1.52 17.70 34.45
N PRO A 386 0.86 16.71 33.83
CA PRO A 386 -0.30 16.05 34.40
C PRO A 386 -0.04 15.45 35.78
N TRP A 387 1.13 14.86 35.98
CA TRP A 387 1.51 14.26 37.26
C TRP A 387 1.62 15.31 38.38
N LEU A 388 2.37 16.40 38.15
CA LEU A 388 2.46 17.52 39.08
C LEU A 388 1.10 18.17 39.35
N ALA A 389 0.25 18.26 38.32
CA ALA A 389 -1.11 18.78 38.48
C ALA A 389 -1.94 17.88 39.40
N MET A 390 -1.83 16.55 39.28
CA MET A 390 -2.54 15.63 40.18
C MET A 390 -2.04 15.74 41.63
N GLU A 391 -0.77 16.08 41.85
CA GLU A 391 -0.19 16.18 43.19
C GLU A 391 -0.46 17.54 43.87
N HIS A 392 -0.47 18.62 43.09
CA HIS A 392 -0.42 19.98 43.65
C HIS A 392 -1.62 20.86 43.32
N VAL A 393 -2.50 20.45 42.40
CA VAL A 393 -3.66 21.26 42.00
C VAL A 393 -4.94 20.60 42.48
N GLU A 394 -5.68 21.32 43.33
CA GLU A 394 -6.99 20.87 43.79
C GLU A 394 -7.95 20.73 42.59
N HIS A 395 -8.74 19.65 42.58
CA HIS A 395 -9.67 19.32 41.49
C HIS A 395 -9.03 19.15 40.10
N ALA A 396 -7.73 18.86 40.01
CA ALA A 396 -7.05 18.73 38.72
C ALA A 396 -7.69 17.71 37.77
N ALA A 397 -8.21 16.59 38.29
CA ALA A 397 -8.95 15.60 37.48
C ALA A 397 -10.21 16.19 36.82
N LYS A 398 -10.92 17.10 37.52
CA LYS A 398 -12.09 17.80 36.96
C LYS A 398 -11.66 18.75 35.84
N TYR A 399 -10.59 19.51 36.03
CA TYR A 399 -10.07 20.40 34.99
C TYR A 399 -9.57 19.61 33.77
N ALA A 400 -8.90 18.48 33.99
CA ALA A 400 -8.49 17.58 32.92
C ALA A 400 -9.70 17.04 32.14
N GLY A 401 -10.77 16.62 32.83
CA GLY A 401 -12.02 16.19 32.17
C GLY A 401 -12.65 17.28 31.31
N ILE A 402 -12.70 18.52 31.81
CA ILE A 402 -13.22 19.67 31.04
C ILE A 402 -12.36 19.92 29.79
N LEU A 403 -11.03 19.96 29.95
CA LEU A 403 -10.10 20.17 28.84
C LEU A 403 -10.20 19.06 27.79
N PHE A 404 -10.32 17.81 28.23
CA PHE A 404 -10.49 16.65 27.35
C PHE A 404 -11.74 16.80 26.47
N VAL A 405 -12.89 17.12 27.09
CA VAL A 405 -14.17 17.27 26.37
C VAL A 405 -14.13 18.45 25.40
N ILE A 406 -13.65 19.63 25.85
CA ILE A 406 -13.56 20.81 24.99
C ILE A 406 -12.65 20.56 23.79
N SER A 407 -11.50 19.92 24.02
CA SER A 407 -10.54 19.62 22.95
C SER A 407 -11.12 18.67 21.92
N TRP A 408 -11.89 17.65 22.33
CA TRP A 408 -12.61 16.77 21.40
C TRP A 408 -13.71 17.48 20.62
N ILE A 409 -14.47 18.36 21.26
CA ILE A 409 -15.49 19.18 20.56
C ILE A 409 -14.83 20.02 19.46
N LEU A 410 -13.70 20.66 19.78
CA LEU A 410 -12.94 21.45 18.81
C LEU A 410 -12.37 20.57 17.68
N GLN A 411 -11.89 19.35 17.99
CA GLN A 411 -11.42 18.41 16.97
C GLN A 411 -12.53 17.99 16.01
N PHE A 412 -13.71 17.65 16.53
CA PHE A 412 -14.87 17.32 15.70
C PHE A 412 -15.34 18.52 14.88
N TYR A 413 -15.29 19.73 15.45
CA TYR A 413 -15.56 20.97 14.72
C TYR A 413 -14.57 21.18 13.56
N GLY A 414 -13.26 21.04 13.80
CA GLY A 414 -12.22 21.16 12.78
C GLY A 414 -12.45 20.20 11.61
N HIS A 415 -12.65 18.92 11.89
CA HIS A 415 -12.91 17.93 10.86
C HIS A 415 -14.26 18.12 10.14
N GLY A 416 -15.34 18.32 10.89
CA GLY A 416 -16.69 18.40 10.34
C GLY A 416 -16.94 19.68 9.54
N VAL A 417 -16.49 20.83 10.05
CA VAL A 417 -16.78 22.15 9.46
C VAL A 417 -15.72 22.58 8.46
N HIS A 418 -14.43 22.36 8.75
CA HIS A 418 -13.34 22.88 7.91
C HIS A 418 -12.79 21.89 6.89
N GLU A 419 -12.82 20.58 7.17
CA GLU A 419 -12.42 19.54 6.19
C GLU A 419 -13.64 18.90 5.48
N GLY A 420 -14.83 19.00 6.07
CA GLY A 420 -16.05 18.39 5.54
C GLY A 420 -15.99 16.86 5.50
N ARG A 421 -15.23 16.26 6.42
CA ARG A 421 -14.99 14.81 6.51
C ARG A 421 -15.15 14.33 7.95
N SER A 422 -15.57 13.08 8.12
CA SER A 422 -15.50 12.43 9.43
C SER A 422 -14.04 12.31 9.88
N PRO A 423 -13.75 12.44 11.19
CA PRO A 423 -12.42 12.19 11.71
C PRO A 423 -11.95 10.79 11.35
N ALA A 424 -10.64 10.62 11.14
CA ALA A 424 -10.02 9.32 10.85
C ALA A 424 -10.18 8.28 11.98
N LEU A 425 -10.82 8.63 13.10
CA LEU A 425 -11.16 7.72 14.21
C LEU A 425 -11.92 6.47 13.77
N LEU A 426 -12.82 6.61 12.78
CA LEU A 426 -13.65 5.50 12.29
C LEU A 426 -12.91 4.63 11.26
N ASP A 427 -11.92 5.21 10.57
CA ASP A 427 -11.20 4.56 9.47
C ASP A 427 -9.86 3.96 9.93
N ASN A 428 -9.19 4.59 10.91
CA ASN A 428 -7.86 4.24 11.39
C ASN A 428 -7.65 4.72 12.84
N LEU A 429 -8.13 3.94 13.80
CA LEU A 429 -8.04 4.25 15.24
C LEU A 429 -6.58 4.42 15.72
N LEU A 430 -5.67 3.57 15.23
CA LEU A 430 -4.24 3.65 15.52
C LEU A 430 -3.68 5.01 15.07
N GLY A 431 -4.03 5.44 13.85
CA GLY A 431 -3.62 6.74 13.33
C GLY A 431 -4.23 7.91 14.07
N ALA A 432 -5.51 7.81 14.44
CA ALA A 432 -6.21 8.88 15.12
C ALA A 432 -5.75 9.13 16.56
N LEU A 433 -5.35 8.07 17.30
CA LEU A 433 -5.03 8.18 18.73
C LEU A 433 -3.54 8.02 19.06
N VAL A 434 -2.82 7.17 18.33
CA VAL A 434 -1.41 6.87 18.64
C VAL A 434 -0.47 7.75 17.83
N LEU A 435 -0.77 7.98 16.54
CA LEU A 435 0.14 8.69 15.63
C LEU A 435 -0.02 10.21 15.66
N ALA A 436 -1.22 10.71 15.95
CA ALA A 436 -1.52 12.13 15.91
C ALA A 436 -0.53 13.02 16.71
N PRO A 437 -0.10 12.67 17.94
CA PRO A 437 0.86 13.51 18.68
C PRO A 437 2.22 13.65 17.99
N LEU A 438 2.75 12.55 17.44
CA LEU A 438 4.02 12.57 16.71
C LEU A 438 3.92 13.39 15.43
N PHE A 439 2.82 13.26 14.68
CA PHE A 439 2.69 13.94 13.38
C PHE A 439 2.40 15.43 13.52
N VAL A 440 1.61 15.82 14.52
CA VAL A 440 1.47 17.23 14.91
C VAL A 440 2.84 17.83 15.25
N PHE A 441 3.67 17.10 15.99
CA PHE A 441 5.03 17.55 16.31
C PHE A 441 5.93 17.67 15.08
N VAL A 442 5.91 16.69 14.18
CA VAL A 442 6.64 16.75 12.89
C VAL A 442 6.18 17.93 12.04
N GLU A 443 4.88 18.24 12.03
CA GLU A 443 4.35 19.40 11.30
C GLU A 443 4.81 20.73 11.89
N MET A 444 4.92 20.83 13.21
CA MET A 444 5.57 21.99 13.86
C MET A 444 7.06 22.07 13.49
N LEU A 445 7.78 20.95 13.45
CA LEU A 445 9.18 20.92 13.03
C LEU A 445 9.35 21.39 11.57
N PHE A 446 8.39 21.11 10.69
CA PHE A 446 8.40 21.62 9.32
C PHE A 446 8.34 23.15 9.24
N LEU A 447 7.77 23.84 10.23
CA LEU A 447 7.74 25.30 10.28
C LEU A 447 9.14 25.91 10.49
N VAL A 448 10.05 25.16 11.12
CA VAL A 448 11.45 25.57 11.36
C VAL A 448 12.43 24.93 10.37
N GLY A 449 11.92 24.34 9.28
CA GLY A 449 12.74 23.81 8.19
C GLY A 449 13.29 22.39 8.41
N TYR A 450 12.72 21.62 9.34
CA TYR A 450 13.11 20.21 9.52
C TYR A 450 12.85 19.38 8.26
N ARG A 451 13.86 18.65 7.78
CA ARG A 451 13.78 17.70 6.64
C ARG A 451 12.94 18.23 5.45
N PRO A 452 13.42 19.27 4.74
CA PRO A 452 12.66 19.91 3.65
C PRO A 452 12.29 18.92 2.53
N ASP A 453 13.12 17.91 2.26
CA ASP A 453 12.83 16.86 1.28
C ASP A 453 11.62 16.01 1.69
N LEU A 454 11.51 15.67 2.98
CA LEU A 454 10.36 14.94 3.53
C LEU A 454 9.09 15.79 3.43
N GLN A 455 9.18 17.08 3.76
CA GLN A 455 8.05 18.00 3.65
C GLN A 455 7.59 18.17 2.20
N LYS A 456 8.53 18.27 1.24
CA LYS A 456 8.24 18.36 -0.19
C LYS A 456 7.58 17.07 -0.69
N TRP A 457 8.12 15.91 -0.33
CA TRP A 457 7.53 14.61 -0.64
C TRP A 457 6.11 14.51 -0.08
N LEU A 458 5.92 14.85 1.19
CA LEU A 458 4.62 14.80 1.87
C LEU A 458 3.58 15.67 1.18
N LYS A 459 3.93 16.90 0.78
CA LYS A 459 3.01 17.78 0.04
C LYS A 459 2.54 17.16 -1.27
N ASN A 460 3.47 16.56 -2.02
CA ASN A 460 3.14 15.91 -3.30
C ASN A 460 2.24 14.68 -3.08
N GLU A 461 2.58 13.88 -2.07
CA GLU A 461 1.88 12.64 -1.75
C GLU A 461 0.47 12.89 -1.18
N THR A 462 0.35 13.81 -0.23
CA THR A 462 -0.94 14.30 0.28
C THR A 462 -1.80 14.85 -0.86
N GLY A 463 -1.22 15.61 -1.79
CA GLY A 463 -1.93 16.10 -2.99
C GLY A 463 -2.49 14.95 -3.84
N ARG A 464 -1.70 13.91 -4.09
CA ARG A 464 -2.12 12.69 -4.79
C ARG A 464 -3.28 12.00 -4.07
N LEU A 465 -3.16 11.80 -2.75
CA LEU A 465 -4.18 11.14 -1.93
C LEU A 465 -5.50 11.93 -1.86
N ILE A 466 -5.44 13.27 -1.81
CA ILE A 466 -6.64 14.12 -1.83
C ILE A 466 -7.36 14.01 -3.18
N VAL A 467 -6.61 14.01 -4.29
CA VAL A 467 -7.19 13.86 -5.64
C VAL A 467 -7.87 12.49 -5.76
N GLN A 468 -7.21 11.43 -5.28
CA GLN A 468 -7.79 10.08 -5.23
C GLN A 468 -9.06 10.04 -4.37
N PHE A 469 -9.04 10.60 -3.16
CA PHE A 469 -10.21 10.65 -2.28
C PHE A 469 -11.38 11.42 -2.92
N ARG A 470 -11.10 12.54 -3.60
CA ARG A 470 -12.12 13.34 -4.31
C ARG A 470 -12.68 12.61 -5.52
N ALA A 471 -11.87 11.82 -6.22
CA ALA A 471 -12.32 10.97 -7.33
C ALA A 471 -13.24 9.83 -6.83
N GLN A 472 -12.98 9.29 -5.64
CA GLN A 472 -13.79 8.25 -4.99
C GLN A 472 -15.11 8.77 -4.39
N HIS A 473 -15.16 10.05 -4.01
CA HIS A 473 -16.36 10.71 -3.45
C HIS A 473 -16.70 11.98 -4.25
N PRO A 474 -17.14 11.86 -5.51
CA PRO A 474 -17.61 13.02 -6.25
C PRO A 474 -18.77 13.63 -5.46
N ARG A 475 -18.58 14.86 -4.95
CA ARG A 475 -19.70 15.63 -4.42
C ARG A 475 -20.75 15.64 -5.54
N ALA A 476 -21.91 15.04 -5.30
CA ALA A 476 -23.11 15.37 -6.04
C ALA A 476 -23.19 16.90 -5.96
N LYS A 477 -22.97 17.58 -7.09
CA LYS A 477 -23.25 19.00 -7.20
C LYS A 477 -24.73 19.14 -6.87
N ALA A 478 -25.02 19.54 -5.64
CA ALA A 478 -26.31 20.07 -5.28
C ALA A 478 -26.46 21.40 -6.04
N GLN A 479 -27.50 21.41 -6.88
CA GLN A 479 -28.33 22.51 -7.37
C GLN A 479 -27.72 23.92 -7.36
#